data_AF-A0A0M4SX64-F1
#
_entry.id   AF-A0A0M4SX64-F1
#
_cell.length_a   1.000
_cell.length_b   1.000
_cell.length_c   1.000
_cell.angle_alpha   90.00
_cell.angle_beta   90.00
_cell.angle_gamma   90.00
#
_symmetry.space_group_name_H-M   'P 1'
#
loop_
_entity.id
_entity.type
_entity.pdbx_description
1 polymer ?
#
loop_
_entity_poly.entity_id
_entity_poly.type
_entity_poly.pdbx_seq_one_letter_code
_entity_poly.pdbx_strand_id
1 'polypeptide(L)'
;MSIPISSNPSKILRLFADLQDRLYEHHTVKNAITQICNHTKDQNIIKTCQTIADILDIELNFNFNNVHTAVHFQAVQQLHNHQNHVINKYQEIQNNINNYNPKWTAPLLEIIDTQIARLSQLIILLDREPDICDNKGNIIRPNDLVIYPCKDENDRDYEHYGIVRATANGYRVAHFFTGKTVKPEGKIVSVGIGYIHFAHYSPEWLFKERPEQENPQNASDLQTEMRIQASREKILNSQDPLWNLLNYNCEHWAREMVYGEAKSTQILDRRNNK
;
A
#
# COMPACT_ATOMS: atom_id res chain seq x y z
N MET A 1 -42.62 41.68 8.06
CA MET A 1 -43.43 40.66 8.76
C MET A 1 -42.48 39.73 9.47
N SER A 2 -42.46 39.76 10.81
CA SER A 2 -41.70 38.81 11.62
C SER A 2 -42.37 37.44 11.53
N ILE A 3 -41.65 36.44 11.04
CA ILE A 3 -42.10 35.05 11.03
C ILE A 3 -42.32 34.64 12.50
N PRO A 4 -43.46 34.03 12.87
CA PRO A 4 -43.68 33.59 14.25
C PRO A 4 -42.65 32.51 14.58
N ILE A 5 -41.75 32.78 15.53
CA ILE A 5 -40.79 31.80 16.02
C ILE A 5 -41.59 30.73 16.79
N SER A 6 -41.49 29.47 16.38
CA SER A 6 -42.14 28.37 17.08
C SER A 6 -41.60 28.26 18.51
N SER A 7 -42.50 28.26 19.50
CA SER A 7 -42.18 28.02 20.91
C SER A 7 -42.00 26.54 21.26
N ASN A 8 -42.35 25.62 20.35
CA ASN A 8 -42.23 24.18 20.57
C ASN A 8 -40.92 23.67 19.94
N PRO A 9 -39.92 23.28 20.76
CA PRO A 9 -38.62 22.83 20.27
C PRO A 9 -38.62 21.36 19.82
N SER A 10 -39.71 20.60 20.04
CA SER A 10 -39.72 19.14 19.86
C SER A 10 -39.30 18.69 18.46
N LYS A 11 -39.79 19.36 17.41
CA LYS A 11 -39.48 18.99 16.03
C LYS A 11 -38.00 19.23 15.68
N ILE A 12 -37.42 20.36 16.08
CA ILE A 12 -36.01 20.66 15.77
C ILE A 12 -35.06 19.80 16.61
N LEU A 13 -35.37 19.54 17.88
CA LEU A 13 -34.59 18.65 18.73
C LEU A 13 -34.62 17.21 18.21
N ARG A 14 -35.76 16.75 17.67
CA ARG A 14 -35.84 15.43 17.02
C ARG A 14 -34.96 15.36 15.76
N LEU A 15 -34.92 16.40 14.95
CA LEU A 15 -34.02 16.44 13.78
C LEU A 15 -32.55 16.36 14.20
N PHE A 16 -32.17 17.06 15.27
CA PHE A 16 -30.82 16.98 15.84
C PHE A 16 -30.50 15.59 16.40
N ALA A 17 -31.43 14.95 17.11
CA ALA A 17 -31.25 13.58 17.60
C ALA A 17 -31.10 12.59 16.43
N ASP A 18 -31.97 12.66 15.42
CA ASP A 18 -31.89 11.81 14.22
C ASP A 18 -30.55 12.00 13.47
N LEU A 19 -30.01 13.23 13.43
CA LEU A 19 -28.70 13.50 12.83
C LEU A 19 -27.58 12.87 13.66
N GLN A 20 -27.65 13.01 14.98
CA GLN A 20 -26.67 12.42 15.88
C GLN A 20 -26.65 10.90 15.74
N ASP A 21 -27.80 10.23 15.78
CA ASP A 21 -27.89 8.77 15.58
C ASP A 21 -27.25 8.30 14.27
N ARG A 22 -27.37 9.11 13.20
CA ARG A 22 -26.72 8.82 11.91
C ARG A 22 -25.23 9.07 11.95
N LEU A 23 -24.78 10.18 12.53
CA LEU A 23 -23.35 10.48 12.67
C LEU A 23 -22.62 9.35 13.41
N TYR A 24 -23.27 8.83 14.45
CA TYR A 24 -22.82 7.72 15.26
C TYR A 24 -23.42 6.39 14.80
N GLU A 25 -23.64 6.18 13.50
CA GLU A 25 -24.03 4.84 13.02
C GLU A 25 -22.82 3.88 13.15
N HIS A 26 -22.55 3.47 14.40
CA HIS A 26 -21.29 2.89 14.84
C HIS A 26 -20.90 1.70 13.98
N HIS A 27 -21.85 0.86 13.58
CA HIS A 27 -21.57 -0.32 12.78
C HIS A 27 -21.03 0.02 11.38
N THR A 28 -21.66 0.97 10.67
CA THR A 28 -21.28 1.30 9.30
C THR A 28 -19.89 1.94 9.26
N VAL A 29 -19.65 2.93 10.12
CA VAL A 29 -18.36 3.63 10.19
C VAL A 29 -17.26 2.72 10.73
N LYS A 30 -17.53 1.96 11.81
CA LYS A 30 -16.56 0.99 12.36
C LYS A 30 -16.17 -0.05 11.34
N ASN A 31 -17.13 -0.62 10.61
CA ASN A 31 -16.84 -1.64 9.60
C ASN A 31 -15.95 -1.07 8.49
N ALA A 32 -16.28 0.11 7.96
CA ALA A 32 -15.48 0.72 6.89
C ALA A 32 -14.05 1.05 7.37
N ILE A 33 -13.89 1.67 8.54
CA ILE A 33 -12.57 1.96 9.11
C ILE A 33 -11.77 0.69 9.37
N THR A 34 -12.42 -0.34 9.93
CA THR A 34 -11.78 -1.65 10.18
C THR A 34 -11.28 -2.27 8.87
N GLN A 35 -12.08 -2.23 7.80
CA GLN A 35 -11.67 -2.73 6.49
C GLN A 35 -10.46 -1.96 5.95
N ILE A 36 -10.46 -0.63 6.04
CA ILE A 36 -9.31 0.19 5.62
C ILE A 36 -8.05 -0.25 6.38
N CYS A 37 -8.10 -0.30 7.71
CA CYS A 37 -6.93 -0.61 8.52
C CYS A 37 -6.44 -2.05 8.39
N ASN A 38 -7.33 -3.01 8.09
CA ASN A 38 -6.93 -4.39 7.87
C ASN A 38 -6.16 -4.58 6.55
N HIS A 39 -6.27 -3.62 5.62
CA HIS A 39 -5.70 -3.71 4.27
C HIS A 39 -4.61 -2.69 3.96
N THR A 40 -4.12 -1.96 4.96
CA THR A 40 -3.02 -1.00 4.83
C THR A 40 -2.09 -1.02 6.03
N LYS A 41 -0.81 -0.67 5.81
CA LYS A 41 0.18 -0.38 6.86
C LYS A 41 0.64 1.08 6.84
N ASP A 42 0.08 1.89 5.94
CA ASP A 42 0.35 3.33 5.88
C ASP A 42 -0.05 3.99 7.19
N GLN A 43 0.95 4.50 7.91
CA GLN A 43 0.77 5.08 9.24
C GLN A 43 -0.10 6.34 9.22
N ASN A 44 -0.09 7.09 8.11
CA ASN A 44 -0.95 8.27 8.01
C ASN A 44 -2.41 7.88 7.85
N ILE A 45 -2.69 6.87 7.02
CA ILE A 45 -4.05 6.33 6.87
C ILE A 45 -4.55 5.77 8.20
N ILE A 46 -3.73 4.94 8.87
CA ILE A 46 -4.08 4.37 10.19
C ILE A 46 -4.34 5.48 11.22
N LYS A 47 -3.51 6.52 11.27
CA LYS A 47 -3.69 7.65 12.19
C LYS A 47 -4.97 8.44 11.89
N THR A 48 -5.30 8.64 10.60
CA THR A 48 -6.55 9.28 10.19
C THR A 48 -7.75 8.45 10.64
N CYS A 49 -7.72 7.13 10.42
CA CYS A 49 -8.73 6.19 10.90
C CYS A 49 -8.90 6.22 12.42
N GLN A 50 -7.80 6.23 13.18
CA GLN A 50 -7.84 6.36 14.64
C GLN A 50 -8.49 7.68 15.05
N THR A 51 -8.12 8.78 14.39
CA THR A 51 -8.69 10.11 14.70
C THR A 51 -10.19 10.15 14.45
N ILE A 52 -10.68 9.52 13.38
CA ILE A 52 -12.13 9.40 13.12
C ILE A 52 -12.80 8.58 14.22
N ALA A 53 -12.21 7.46 14.61
CA ALA A 53 -12.75 6.61 15.67
C ALA A 53 -12.78 7.32 17.04
N ASP A 54 -11.76 8.10 17.37
CA ASP A 54 -11.72 8.90 18.60
C ASP A 54 -12.82 9.96 18.61
N ILE A 55 -13.11 10.61 17.47
CA ILE A 55 -14.20 11.59 17.35
C ILE A 55 -15.57 10.94 17.57
N LEU A 56 -15.71 9.69 17.12
CA LEU A 56 -16.98 8.95 17.13
C LEU A 56 -17.11 7.97 18.30
N ASP A 57 -16.15 7.94 19.22
CA ASP A 57 -16.07 7.00 20.34
C ASP A 57 -16.21 5.53 19.90
N ILE A 58 -15.47 5.17 18.85
CA ILE A 58 -15.46 3.82 18.26
C ILE A 58 -14.23 3.07 18.74
N GLU A 59 -14.43 1.94 19.43
CA GLU A 59 -13.34 1.01 19.70
C GLU A 59 -12.94 0.25 18.42
N LEU A 60 -11.67 0.39 18.01
CA LEU A 60 -11.09 -0.27 16.85
C LEU A 60 -10.17 -1.42 17.27
N ASN A 61 -10.19 -2.50 16.47
CA ASN A 61 -9.24 -3.58 16.57
C ASN A 61 -8.48 -3.68 15.24
N PHE A 62 -7.19 -3.37 15.25
CA PHE A 62 -6.35 -3.34 14.06
C PHE A 62 -5.64 -4.68 13.88
N ASN A 63 -6.11 -5.48 12.93
CA ASN A 63 -5.41 -6.69 12.50
C ASN A 63 -5.12 -6.60 11.02
N PHE A 64 -3.87 -6.26 10.68
CA PHE A 64 -3.45 -6.29 9.30
C PHE A 64 -3.55 -7.71 8.76
N ASN A 65 -4.26 -7.87 7.65
CA ASN A 65 -4.48 -9.15 6.99
C ASN A 65 -3.56 -9.28 5.77
N ASN A 66 -3.80 -8.47 4.75
CA ASN A 66 -3.04 -8.43 3.50
C ASN A 66 -3.27 -7.09 2.79
N VAL A 67 -2.40 -6.74 1.86
CA VAL A 67 -2.59 -5.53 1.04
C VAL A 67 -3.66 -5.79 -0.01
N HIS A 68 -4.74 -4.99 -0.01
CA HIS A 68 -5.78 -5.04 -1.03
C HIS A 68 -6.36 -3.66 -1.34
N THR A 69 -5.71 -2.92 -2.24
CA THR A 69 -6.03 -1.52 -2.56
C THR A 69 -7.48 -1.30 -2.99
N ALA A 70 -8.09 -2.23 -3.72
CA ALA A 70 -9.50 -2.10 -4.10
C ALA A 70 -10.47 -2.18 -2.91
N VAL A 71 -10.15 -2.95 -1.85
CA VAL A 71 -10.97 -3.03 -0.65
C VAL A 71 -10.84 -1.73 0.15
N HIS A 72 -9.64 -1.14 0.21
CA HIS A 72 -9.42 0.19 0.77
C HIS A 72 -10.35 1.22 0.12
N PHE A 73 -10.28 1.37 -1.21
CA PHE A 73 -11.10 2.38 -1.89
C PHE A 73 -12.60 2.09 -1.81
N GLN A 74 -13.02 0.83 -1.79
CA GLN A 74 -14.42 0.47 -1.57
C GLN A 74 -14.90 0.91 -0.18
N ALA A 75 -14.10 0.71 0.85
CA ALA A 75 -14.42 1.12 2.22
C ALA A 75 -14.41 2.65 2.38
N VAL A 76 -13.48 3.35 1.73
CA VAL A 76 -13.49 4.83 1.68
C VAL A 76 -14.76 5.35 0.99
N GLN A 77 -15.18 4.73 -0.11
CA GLN A 77 -16.43 5.09 -0.78
C GLN A 77 -17.65 4.87 0.13
N GLN A 78 -17.66 3.82 0.96
CA GLN A 78 -18.72 3.61 1.95
C GLN A 78 -18.77 4.76 2.98
N LEU A 79 -17.62 5.25 3.44
CA LEU A 79 -17.55 6.41 4.34
C LEU A 79 -18.08 7.68 3.67
N HIS A 80 -17.71 7.94 2.41
CA HIS A 80 -18.25 9.06 1.64
C HIS A 80 -19.77 8.99 1.47
N ASN A 81 -20.30 7.80 1.15
CA ASN A 81 -21.74 7.61 1.01
C ASN A 81 -22.47 7.86 2.33
N HIS A 82 -21.92 7.36 3.43
CA HIS A 82 -22.45 7.60 4.77
C HIS A 82 -22.40 9.09 5.13
N GLN A 83 -21.28 9.77 4.88
CA GLN A 83 -21.14 11.20 5.08
C GLN A 83 -22.16 12.02 4.27
N ASN A 84 -22.36 11.69 3.00
CA ASN A 84 -23.37 12.35 2.17
C ASN A 84 -24.77 12.19 2.76
N HIS A 85 -25.08 11.02 3.34
CA HIS A 85 -26.33 10.79 4.04
C HIS A 85 -26.50 11.70 5.27
N VAL A 86 -25.45 11.87 6.07
CA VAL A 86 -25.41 12.80 7.22
C VAL A 86 -25.57 14.25 6.76
N ILE A 87 -24.85 14.68 5.73
CA ILE A 87 -24.92 16.05 5.18
C ILE A 87 -26.33 16.37 4.66
N ASN A 88 -26.97 15.44 3.96
CA ASN A 88 -28.35 15.63 3.48
C ASN A 88 -29.32 15.85 4.65
N LYS A 89 -29.14 15.12 5.76
CA LYS A 89 -29.96 15.31 6.97
C LYS A 89 -29.65 16.64 7.65
N TYR A 90 -28.39 17.05 7.64
CA TYR A 90 -27.97 18.34 8.17
C TYR A 90 -28.56 19.52 7.38
N GLN A 91 -28.64 19.42 6.05
CA GLN A 91 -29.30 20.42 5.21
C GLN A 91 -30.80 20.58 5.55
N GLU A 92 -31.48 19.50 5.97
CA GLU A 92 -32.86 19.59 6.46
C GLU A 92 -32.97 20.49 7.69
N ILE A 93 -32.02 20.40 8.63
CA ILE A 93 -31.96 21.27 9.82
C ILE A 93 -31.72 22.72 9.41
N GLN A 94 -30.73 22.96 8.55
CA GLN A 94 -30.38 24.30 8.05
C GLN A 94 -31.57 25.00 7.38
N ASN A 95 -32.34 24.28 6.56
CA ASN A 95 -33.53 24.83 5.90
C ASN A 95 -34.66 25.19 6.87
N ASN A 96 -34.68 24.59 8.06
CA ASN A 96 -35.73 24.79 9.05
C ASN A 96 -35.33 25.70 10.21
N ILE A 97 -34.04 26.07 10.34
CA ILE A 97 -33.48 26.68 11.55
C ILE A 97 -34.10 28.04 11.89
N ASN A 98 -34.37 28.85 10.87
CA ASN A 98 -34.92 30.21 11.02
C ASN A 98 -36.35 30.23 11.59
N ASN A 99 -37.01 29.06 11.65
CA ASN A 99 -38.35 28.92 12.21
C ASN A 99 -38.34 28.66 13.74
N TYR A 100 -37.16 28.49 14.35
CA TYR A 100 -36.98 28.15 15.77
C TYR A 100 -36.13 29.18 16.52
N ASN A 101 -36.19 29.18 17.85
CA ASN A 101 -35.45 30.14 18.67
C ASN A 101 -33.93 29.84 18.66
N PRO A 102 -33.09 30.84 18.33
CA PRO A 102 -31.63 30.71 18.32
C PRO A 102 -31.02 30.21 19.64
N LYS A 103 -31.67 30.46 20.79
CA LYS A 103 -31.17 30.02 22.10
C LYS A 103 -31.00 28.51 22.21
N TRP A 104 -31.81 27.74 21.48
CA TRP A 104 -31.74 26.26 21.49
C TRP A 104 -30.92 25.73 20.32
N THR A 105 -30.97 26.42 19.18
CA THR A 105 -30.42 25.92 17.93
C THR A 105 -28.96 26.30 17.72
N ALA A 106 -28.53 27.51 18.10
CA ALA A 106 -27.18 27.99 17.83
C ALA A 106 -26.07 27.14 18.49
N PRO A 107 -26.18 26.74 19.78
CA PRO A 107 -25.14 25.91 20.39
C PRO A 107 -25.04 24.51 19.76
N LEU A 108 -26.18 23.92 19.38
CA LEU A 108 -26.21 22.61 18.72
C LEU A 108 -25.61 22.67 17.32
N LEU A 109 -25.94 23.73 16.56
CA LEU A 109 -25.36 23.96 15.24
C LEU A 109 -23.83 24.10 15.31
N GLU A 110 -23.31 24.93 16.23
CA GLU A 110 -21.87 25.15 16.35
C GLU A 110 -21.09 23.84 16.58
N ILE A 111 -21.61 22.97 17.45
CA ILE A 111 -21.03 21.66 17.75
C ILE A 111 -21.07 20.75 16.50
N ILE A 112 -22.24 20.67 15.85
CA ILE A 112 -22.46 19.78 14.71
C ILE A 112 -21.69 20.25 13.47
N ASP A 113 -21.66 21.55 13.20
CA ASP A 113 -20.88 22.14 12.12
C ASP A 113 -19.40 21.75 12.24
N THR A 114 -18.86 21.91 13.44
CA THR A 114 -17.46 21.59 13.74
C THR A 114 -17.18 20.10 13.55
N GLN A 115 -18.07 19.24 14.06
CA GLN A 115 -17.92 17.78 13.93
C GLN A 115 -18.03 17.31 12.48
N ILE A 116 -19.05 17.75 11.74
CA ILE A 116 -19.24 17.39 10.33
C ILE A 116 -18.05 17.87 9.50
N ALA A 117 -17.63 19.13 9.65
CA ALA A 117 -16.49 19.69 8.92
C ALA A 117 -15.21 18.88 9.18
N ARG A 118 -14.94 18.54 10.43
CA ARG A 118 -13.77 17.75 10.82
C ARG A 118 -13.80 16.34 10.24
N LEU A 119 -14.96 15.67 10.29
CA LEU A 119 -15.12 14.33 9.70
C LEU A 119 -14.96 14.35 8.17
N SER A 120 -15.51 15.36 7.49
CA SER A 120 -15.30 15.56 6.04
C SER A 120 -13.83 15.68 5.68
N GLN A 121 -13.08 16.51 6.42
CA GLN A 121 -11.65 16.65 6.19
C GLN A 121 -10.91 15.33 6.36
N LEU A 122 -11.22 14.57 7.41
CA LEU A 122 -10.57 13.29 7.68
C LEU A 122 -10.91 12.23 6.64
N ILE A 123 -12.18 12.13 6.20
CA ILE A 123 -12.59 11.18 5.16
C ILE A 123 -11.90 11.50 3.84
N ILE A 124 -11.81 12.79 3.45
CA ILE A 124 -11.06 13.22 2.26
C ILE A 124 -9.59 12.79 2.32
N LEU A 125 -8.96 12.85 3.50
CA LEU A 125 -7.57 12.40 3.67
C LEU A 125 -7.38 10.89 3.43
N LEU A 126 -8.46 10.09 3.45
CA LEU A 126 -8.42 8.65 3.16
C LEU A 126 -8.50 8.33 1.66
N ASP A 127 -8.85 9.30 0.80
CA ASP A 127 -8.87 9.12 -0.67
C ASP A 127 -7.48 8.94 -1.29
N ARG A 128 -6.42 9.16 -0.51
CA ARG A 128 -5.06 8.88 -0.96
C ARG A 128 -4.87 7.38 -1.23
N GLU A 129 -4.03 7.09 -2.22
CA GLU A 129 -3.56 5.74 -2.45
C GLU A 129 -2.66 5.28 -1.29
N PRO A 130 -2.89 4.09 -0.71
CA PRO A 130 -2.04 3.56 0.35
C PRO A 130 -0.65 3.19 -0.19
N ASP A 131 0.35 3.28 0.68
CA ASP A 131 1.71 2.79 0.37
C ASP A 131 1.68 1.32 -0.07
N ILE A 132 2.39 1.00 -1.16
CA ILE A 132 2.56 -0.38 -1.63
C ILE A 132 3.41 -1.11 -0.60
N CYS A 133 2.90 -2.23 -0.08
CA CYS A 133 3.62 -3.05 0.90
C CYS A 133 3.70 -4.52 0.47
N ASP A 134 4.61 -5.27 1.08
CA ASP A 134 4.61 -6.73 1.02
C ASP A 134 3.62 -7.34 2.03
N ASN A 135 3.46 -8.66 2.01
CA ASN A 135 2.59 -9.39 2.96
C ASN A 135 3.05 -9.32 4.42
N LYS A 136 4.25 -8.80 4.70
CA LYS A 136 4.75 -8.55 6.07
C LYS A 136 4.51 -7.11 6.50
N GLY A 137 3.99 -6.27 5.61
CA GLY A 137 3.73 -4.85 5.88
C GLY A 137 4.94 -3.94 5.67
N ASN A 138 6.00 -4.42 5.02
CA ASN A 138 7.14 -3.58 4.66
C ASN A 138 6.76 -2.71 3.46
N ILE A 139 6.95 -1.40 3.57
CA ILE A 139 6.73 -0.47 2.45
C ILE A 139 7.76 -0.73 1.36
N ILE A 140 7.26 -0.92 0.14
CA ILE A 140 8.04 -1.15 -1.08
C ILE A 140 8.23 0.15 -1.84
N ARG A 141 9.46 0.37 -2.31
CA ARG A 141 9.87 1.53 -3.08
C ARG A 141 10.66 1.11 -4.33
N PRO A 142 10.77 1.99 -5.34
CA PRO A 142 11.69 1.77 -6.45
C PRO A 142 13.11 1.50 -5.95
N ASN A 143 13.83 0.64 -6.66
CA ASN A 143 15.14 0.08 -6.33
C ASN A 143 15.22 -0.84 -5.12
N ASP A 144 14.16 -1.02 -4.33
CA ASP A 144 14.20 -2.01 -3.26
C ASP A 144 14.53 -3.39 -3.86
N LEU A 145 15.45 -4.09 -3.20
CA LEU A 145 15.67 -5.49 -3.46
C LEU A 145 14.55 -6.27 -2.79
N VAL A 146 13.90 -7.10 -3.60
CA VAL A 146 12.81 -7.96 -3.16
C VAL A 146 13.15 -9.42 -3.43
N ILE A 147 12.56 -10.30 -2.64
CA ILE A 147 12.73 -11.75 -2.78
C ILE A 147 11.39 -12.44 -2.96
N TYR A 148 11.40 -13.48 -3.77
CA TYR A 148 10.32 -14.46 -3.85
C TYR A 148 10.83 -15.78 -3.25
N PRO A 149 10.21 -16.29 -2.17
CA PRO A 149 10.58 -17.58 -1.60
C PRO A 149 10.28 -18.73 -2.58
N CYS A 150 11.30 -19.50 -2.93
CA CYS A 150 11.21 -20.60 -3.90
C CYS A 150 11.80 -21.90 -3.34
N LYS A 151 11.52 -23.00 -4.03
CA LYS A 151 12.15 -24.31 -3.81
C LYS A 151 12.86 -24.77 -5.08
N ASP A 152 14.06 -25.30 -4.92
CA ASP A 152 14.82 -25.87 -6.03
C ASP A 152 14.35 -27.30 -6.38
N GLU A 153 14.96 -27.91 -7.41
CA GLU A 153 14.64 -29.27 -7.86
C GLU A 153 14.84 -30.35 -6.79
N ASN A 154 15.56 -30.06 -5.70
CA ASN A 154 15.80 -30.96 -4.57
C ASN A 154 14.98 -30.55 -3.33
N ASP A 155 13.90 -29.78 -3.51
CA ASP A 155 13.02 -29.29 -2.44
C ASP A 155 13.73 -28.38 -1.41
N ARG A 156 14.89 -27.80 -1.76
CA ARG A 156 15.61 -26.90 -0.85
C ARG A 156 15.11 -25.48 -1.04
N ASP A 157 14.85 -24.82 0.07
CA ASP A 157 14.47 -23.41 0.08
C ASP A 157 15.61 -22.53 -0.47
N TYR A 158 15.22 -21.58 -1.32
CA TYR A 158 16.07 -20.51 -1.80
C TYR A 158 15.28 -19.22 -2.01
N GLU A 159 16.00 -18.10 -2.01
CA GLU A 159 15.41 -16.79 -2.27
C GLU A 159 15.70 -16.38 -3.71
N HIS A 160 14.65 -16.13 -4.48
CA HIS A 160 14.76 -15.60 -5.84
C HIS A 160 14.69 -14.08 -5.82
N TYR A 161 15.75 -13.41 -6.26
CA TYR A 161 15.88 -11.96 -6.14
C TYR A 161 15.31 -11.20 -7.34
N GLY A 162 14.80 -10.00 -7.05
CA GLY A 162 14.38 -9.01 -8.03
C GLY A 162 14.58 -7.59 -7.53
N ILE A 163 14.37 -6.63 -8.42
CA ILE A 163 14.52 -5.19 -8.16
C ILE A 163 13.20 -4.52 -8.51
N VAL A 164 12.65 -3.74 -7.59
CA VAL A 164 11.43 -2.98 -7.85
C VAL A 164 11.72 -1.81 -8.77
N ARG A 165 10.92 -1.65 -9.83
CA ARG A 165 10.99 -0.55 -10.79
C ARG A 165 9.64 0.13 -10.91
N ALA A 166 9.65 1.46 -10.87
CA ALA A 166 8.47 2.26 -11.19
C ALA A 166 8.21 2.24 -12.69
N THR A 167 6.95 2.14 -13.09
CA THR A 167 6.49 2.29 -14.47
C THR A 167 5.24 3.18 -14.49
N ALA A 168 4.84 3.64 -15.67
CA ALA A 168 3.59 4.40 -15.82
C ALA A 168 2.34 3.62 -15.34
N ASN A 169 2.41 2.29 -15.28
CA ASN A 169 1.33 1.40 -14.87
C ASN A 169 1.58 0.78 -13.48
N GLY A 170 2.27 1.48 -12.59
CA GLY A 170 2.62 1.01 -11.25
C GLY A 170 3.96 0.29 -11.19
N TYR A 171 4.16 -0.56 -10.17
CA TYR A 171 5.44 -1.20 -9.93
C TYR A 171 5.58 -2.54 -10.66
N ARG A 172 6.79 -2.77 -11.19
CA ARG A 172 7.23 -4.05 -11.75
C ARG A 172 8.46 -4.53 -11.02
N VAL A 173 8.69 -5.84 -11.03
CA VAL A 173 9.91 -6.44 -10.50
C VAL A 173 10.75 -6.91 -11.68
N ALA A 174 11.91 -6.27 -11.86
CA ALA A 174 12.93 -6.73 -12.79
C ALA A 174 13.71 -7.87 -12.11
N HIS A 175 13.74 -9.04 -12.72
CA HIS A 175 14.45 -10.19 -12.16
C HIS A 175 15.15 -10.99 -13.25
N PHE A 176 16.30 -11.56 -12.90
CA PHE A 176 17.05 -12.45 -13.76
C PHE A 176 16.68 -13.90 -13.49
N PHE A 177 16.48 -14.68 -14.55
CA PHE A 177 16.33 -16.14 -14.44
C PHE A 177 17.09 -16.82 -15.57
N THR A 178 17.48 -18.08 -15.34
CA THR A 178 18.09 -18.93 -16.36
C THR A 178 17.02 -19.88 -16.91
N GLY A 179 16.82 -19.87 -18.22
CA GLY A 179 15.95 -20.82 -18.91
C GLY A 179 16.57 -22.22 -19.02
N LYS A 180 16.10 -23.01 -20.00
CA LYS A 180 16.51 -24.41 -20.20
C LYS A 180 18.04 -24.56 -20.20
N THR A 181 18.52 -25.48 -19.37
CA THR A 181 19.94 -25.72 -19.16
C THR A 181 20.49 -26.75 -20.14
N VAL A 182 21.68 -26.52 -20.67
CA VAL A 182 22.43 -27.47 -21.51
C VAL A 182 23.76 -27.76 -20.81
N LYS A 183 24.29 -28.99 -20.95
CA LYS A 183 25.67 -29.32 -20.55
C LYS A 183 26.51 -29.56 -21.80
N PRO A 184 27.21 -28.53 -22.32
CA PRO A 184 28.04 -28.65 -23.51
C PRO A 184 29.16 -29.67 -23.28
N GLU A 185 29.49 -30.46 -24.31
CA GLU A 185 30.65 -31.35 -24.27
C GLU A 185 31.92 -30.53 -23.97
N GLY A 186 32.73 -31.01 -23.03
CA GLY A 186 33.97 -30.34 -22.60
C GLY A 186 33.82 -29.24 -21.54
N LYS A 187 32.59 -28.86 -21.13
CA LYS A 187 32.39 -27.96 -19.98
C LYS A 187 32.09 -28.75 -18.69
N ILE A 188 32.71 -28.33 -17.59
CA ILE A 188 32.53 -28.93 -16.26
C ILE A 188 31.15 -28.62 -15.68
N VAL A 189 30.57 -27.47 -16.05
CA VAL A 189 29.31 -26.96 -15.49
C VAL A 189 28.20 -26.89 -16.54
N SER A 190 26.97 -27.14 -16.11
CA SER A 190 25.77 -26.84 -16.88
C SER A 190 25.68 -25.32 -17.10
N VAL A 191 25.15 -24.93 -18.25
CA VAL A 191 24.95 -23.55 -18.65
C VAL A 191 23.48 -23.31 -18.97
N GLY A 192 22.94 -22.17 -18.57
CA GLY A 192 21.58 -21.74 -18.90
C GLY A 192 21.60 -20.49 -19.76
N ILE A 193 20.57 -20.30 -20.58
CA ILE A 193 20.35 -19.02 -21.27
C ILE A 193 19.74 -18.05 -20.25
N GLY A 194 20.43 -16.94 -19.99
CA GLY A 194 19.96 -15.91 -19.05
C GLY A 194 18.89 -15.02 -19.67
N TYR A 195 17.88 -14.65 -18.89
CA TYR A 195 16.80 -13.75 -19.29
C TYR A 195 16.50 -12.76 -18.18
N ILE A 196 16.19 -11.51 -18.56
CA ILE A 196 15.66 -10.49 -17.65
C ILE A 196 14.18 -10.33 -17.95
N HIS A 197 13.36 -10.58 -16.95
CA HIS A 197 11.92 -10.44 -17.04
C HIS A 197 11.42 -9.37 -16.08
N PHE A 198 10.32 -8.72 -16.48
CA PHE A 198 9.61 -7.76 -15.67
C PHE A 198 8.26 -8.35 -15.28
N ALA A 199 8.12 -8.82 -14.07
CA ALA A 199 6.82 -9.23 -13.53
C ALA A 199 6.06 -7.99 -13.01
N HIS A 200 4.73 -8.03 -12.97
CA HIS A 200 4.00 -7.07 -12.13
C HIS A 200 4.36 -7.32 -10.67
N TYR A 201 4.49 -6.25 -9.88
CA TYR A 201 4.68 -6.41 -8.45
C TYR A 201 3.45 -7.08 -7.83
N SER A 202 3.69 -8.02 -6.93
CA SER A 202 2.68 -8.64 -6.07
C SER A 202 3.20 -8.68 -4.64
N PRO A 203 2.32 -8.67 -3.62
CA PRO A 203 2.72 -8.71 -2.20
C PRO A 203 3.51 -9.96 -1.77
N GLU A 204 3.60 -10.99 -2.62
CA GLU A 204 4.45 -12.17 -2.39
C GLU A 204 5.94 -11.87 -2.60
N TRP A 205 6.27 -10.79 -3.32
CA TRP A 205 7.63 -10.26 -3.38
C TRP A 205 7.92 -9.50 -2.09
N LEU A 206 8.67 -10.15 -1.20
CA LEU A 206 8.95 -9.64 0.12
C LEU A 206 10.12 -8.65 0.07
N PHE A 207 10.01 -7.56 0.82
CA PHE A 207 11.12 -6.64 1.02
C PHE A 207 12.32 -7.38 1.60
N LYS A 208 13.50 -7.14 1.02
CA LYS A 208 14.76 -7.70 1.52
C LYS A 208 15.71 -6.61 1.98
N GLU A 209 15.95 -5.61 1.15
CA GLU A 209 17.02 -4.64 1.36
C GLU A 209 16.72 -3.35 0.63
N ARG A 210 17.07 -2.21 1.25
CA ARG A 210 16.96 -0.89 0.65
C ARG A 210 18.35 -0.32 0.37
N PRO A 211 18.73 -0.16 -0.90
CA PRO A 211 20.09 0.25 -1.27
C PRO A 211 20.51 1.61 -0.73
N GLU A 212 19.56 2.55 -0.67
CA GLU A 212 19.78 3.89 -0.12
C GLU A 212 20.17 3.88 1.37
N GLN A 213 19.75 2.86 2.12
CA GLN A 213 20.05 2.75 3.55
C GLN A 213 21.44 2.17 3.79
N GLU A 214 21.87 1.23 2.95
CA GLU A 214 23.18 0.58 3.10
C GLU A 214 24.30 1.35 2.37
N ASN A 215 24.04 1.83 1.16
CA ASN A 215 25.01 2.51 0.30
C ASN A 215 24.37 3.69 -0.46
N PRO A 216 24.10 4.84 0.22
CA PRO A 216 23.44 5.99 -0.38
C PRO A 216 24.11 6.50 -1.67
N GLN A 217 25.44 6.37 -1.74
CA GLN A 217 26.28 6.79 -2.86
C GLN A 217 25.96 6.02 -4.16
N ASN A 218 25.48 4.77 -4.03
CA ASN A 218 25.27 3.84 -5.15
C ASN A 218 23.79 3.71 -5.54
N ALA A 219 22.90 4.30 -4.75
CA ALA A 219 21.46 4.25 -4.97
C ALA A 219 21.03 5.38 -5.93
N SER A 220 21.19 5.12 -7.23
CA SER A 220 20.69 6.00 -8.29
C SER A 220 19.73 5.24 -9.20
N ASP A 221 18.48 5.73 -9.30
CA ASP A 221 17.43 5.20 -10.18
C ASP A 221 17.90 5.10 -11.63
N LEU A 222 18.56 6.16 -12.10
CA LEU A 222 19.06 6.29 -13.46
C LEU A 222 20.17 5.28 -13.74
N GLN A 223 21.15 5.16 -12.84
CA GLN A 223 22.24 4.20 -13.00
C GLN A 223 21.72 2.76 -12.96
N THR A 224 20.77 2.47 -12.08
CA THR A 224 20.14 1.15 -11.98
C THR A 224 19.41 0.80 -13.27
N GLU A 225 18.63 1.74 -13.84
CA GLU A 225 17.96 1.53 -15.14
C GLU A 225 18.97 1.30 -16.26
N MET A 226 20.02 2.12 -16.34
CA MET A 226 21.08 1.97 -17.34
C MET A 226 21.77 0.61 -17.26
N ARG A 227 22.06 0.13 -16.04
CA ARG A 227 22.66 -1.21 -15.83
C ARG A 227 21.71 -2.33 -16.25
N ILE A 228 20.42 -2.24 -15.90
CA ILE A 228 19.41 -3.22 -16.32
C ILE A 228 19.31 -3.25 -17.85
N GLN A 229 19.24 -2.09 -18.50
CA GLN A 229 19.16 -2.00 -19.96
C GLN A 229 20.42 -2.54 -20.65
N ALA A 230 21.61 -2.17 -20.17
CA ALA A 230 22.87 -2.71 -20.67
C ALA A 230 22.96 -4.24 -20.49
N SER A 231 22.45 -4.76 -19.37
CA SER A 231 22.36 -6.20 -19.12
C SER A 231 21.43 -6.90 -20.11
N ARG A 232 20.28 -6.29 -20.44
CA ARG A 232 19.36 -6.80 -21.47
C ARG A 232 19.99 -6.80 -22.86
N GLU A 233 20.64 -5.71 -23.24
CA GLU A 233 21.34 -5.60 -24.52
C GLU A 233 22.47 -6.62 -24.64
N LYS A 234 23.23 -6.83 -23.56
CA LYS A 234 24.27 -7.87 -23.50
C LYS A 234 23.68 -9.25 -23.75
N ILE A 235 22.53 -9.59 -23.15
CA ILE A 235 21.85 -10.87 -23.38
C ILE A 235 21.40 -10.99 -24.85
N LEU A 236 20.74 -9.96 -25.40
CA LEU A 236 20.22 -9.96 -26.77
C LEU A 236 21.32 -10.05 -27.84
N ASN A 237 22.44 -9.37 -27.62
CA ASN A 237 23.54 -9.27 -28.58
C ASN A 237 24.63 -10.34 -28.39
N SER A 238 24.56 -11.12 -27.30
CA SER A 238 25.56 -12.17 -27.05
C SER A 238 25.45 -13.30 -28.06
N GLN A 239 26.57 -13.63 -28.72
CA GLN A 239 26.68 -14.82 -29.56
C GLN A 239 26.64 -16.12 -28.74
N ASP A 240 26.90 -16.04 -27.43
CA ASP A 240 26.85 -17.16 -26.48
C ASP A 240 26.20 -16.70 -25.15
N PRO A 241 24.87 -16.71 -25.01
CA PRO A 241 24.14 -16.23 -23.82
C PRO A 241 24.25 -17.18 -22.62
N LEU A 242 25.30 -18.00 -22.58
CA LEU A 242 25.50 -19.08 -21.64
C LEU A 242 26.00 -18.53 -20.31
N TRP A 243 25.11 -18.55 -19.32
CA TRP A 243 25.44 -18.31 -17.93
C TRP A 243 25.79 -19.64 -17.28
N ASN A 244 26.93 -19.68 -16.58
CA ASN A 244 27.22 -20.81 -15.70
C ASN A 244 26.06 -20.97 -14.73
N LEU A 245 25.61 -22.21 -14.53
CA LEU A 245 24.66 -22.54 -13.49
C LEU A 245 25.36 -22.45 -12.12
N LEU A 246 25.66 -21.23 -11.68
CA LEU A 246 25.95 -20.97 -10.28
C LEU A 246 24.59 -20.90 -9.58
N ASN A 247 24.47 -21.57 -8.44
CA ASN A 247 23.33 -21.35 -7.56
C ASN A 247 23.24 -19.84 -7.28
N TYR A 248 22.04 -19.26 -7.31
CA TYR A 248 21.80 -17.85 -6.92
C TYR A 248 22.27 -16.77 -7.93
N ASN A 249 22.29 -17.06 -9.23
CA ASN A 249 22.56 -16.05 -10.26
C ASN A 249 21.62 -14.82 -10.19
N CYS A 250 20.37 -15.01 -9.74
CA CYS A 250 19.41 -13.92 -9.59
C CYS A 250 19.84 -12.89 -8.53
N GLU A 251 20.44 -13.34 -7.42
CA GLU A 251 20.96 -12.44 -6.39
C GLU A 251 22.17 -11.66 -6.89
N HIS A 252 23.13 -12.35 -7.51
CA HIS A 252 24.32 -11.70 -8.08
C HIS A 252 23.94 -10.62 -9.07
N TRP A 253 23.03 -10.95 -9.99
CA TRP A 253 22.53 -9.99 -10.97
C TRP A 253 21.82 -8.81 -10.28
N ALA A 254 20.90 -9.07 -9.35
CA ALA A 254 20.12 -8.02 -8.71
C ALA A 254 21.03 -7.03 -7.94
N ARG A 255 22.02 -7.56 -7.20
CA ARG A 255 23.01 -6.76 -6.49
C ARG A 255 23.95 -6.01 -7.45
N GLU A 256 24.35 -6.61 -8.56
CA GLU A 256 25.15 -5.90 -9.60
C GLU A 256 24.38 -4.71 -10.17
N MET A 257 23.10 -4.88 -10.47
CA MET A 257 22.28 -3.81 -11.04
C MET A 257 22.05 -2.65 -10.05
N VAL A 258 22.01 -2.95 -8.76
CA VAL A 258 21.70 -1.98 -7.70
C VAL A 258 22.97 -1.34 -7.12
N TYR A 259 23.98 -2.15 -6.80
CA TYR A 259 25.21 -1.72 -6.15
C TYR A 259 26.40 -1.56 -7.10
N GLY A 260 26.30 -2.03 -8.33
CA GLY A 260 27.42 -2.08 -9.28
C GLY A 260 28.36 -3.27 -9.07
N GLU A 261 28.11 -4.11 -8.07
CA GLU A 261 28.95 -5.27 -7.74
C GLU A 261 28.12 -6.55 -7.58
N ALA A 262 28.53 -7.62 -8.26
CA ALA A 262 27.89 -8.93 -8.15
C ALA A 262 28.32 -9.66 -6.86
N LYS A 263 27.36 -10.00 -6.00
CA LYS A 263 27.57 -10.74 -4.75
C LYS A 263 26.40 -11.67 -4.46
N SER A 264 26.62 -12.76 -3.70
CA SER A 264 25.54 -13.54 -3.10
C SER A 264 25.77 -13.82 -1.63
N THR A 265 24.82 -13.44 -0.78
CA THR A 265 24.79 -13.77 0.65
C THR A 265 24.35 -15.22 0.85
N GLN A 266 23.48 -15.75 -0.01
CA GLN A 266 23.01 -17.14 0.08
C GLN A 266 24.14 -18.18 -0.06
N ILE A 267 25.18 -17.88 -0.85
CA ILE A 267 26.37 -18.73 -0.95
C ILE A 267 27.23 -18.64 0.31
N LEU A 268 27.40 -17.45 0.87
CA LEU A 268 28.23 -17.21 2.07
C LEU A 268 27.63 -17.93 3.29
N ASP A 269 26.32 -17.81 3.49
CA ASP A 269 25.63 -18.44 4.62
C ASP A 269 25.71 -19.97 4.56
N ARG A 270 25.63 -20.56 3.36
CA ARG A 270 25.81 -22.01 3.16
C ARG A 270 27.23 -22.51 3.39
N ARG A 271 28.25 -21.65 3.22
CA ARG A 271 29.64 -22.00 3.53
C ARG A 271 29.94 -21.90 5.02
N ASN A 272 29.28 -20.98 5.72
CA ASN A 272 29.44 -20.78 7.15
C ASN A 272 28.64 -21.77 8.00
N ASN A 273 27.59 -22.37 7.44
CA ASN A 273 26.75 -23.40 8.08
C ASN A 273 27.17 -24.85 7.73
N LYS A 274 28.38 -25.04 7.20
CA LYS A 274 29.02 -26.36 7.00
C LYS A 274 30.17 -26.53 7.98
#